data_AF-A0A916FPD7-F1
#
_entry.id   AF-A0A916FPD7-F1
#
_cell.length_a   1.000
_cell.length_b   1.000
_cell.length_c   1.000
_cell.angle_alpha   90.00
_cell.angle_beta   90.00
_cell.angle_gamma   90.00
#
_symmetry.space_group_name_H-M   'P 1'
#
loop_
_entity.id
_entity.type
_entity.pdbx_description
1 polymer ?
#
loop_
_entity_poly.entity_id
_entity_poly.type
_entity_poly.pdbx_seq_one_letter_code
_entity_poly.pdbx_strand_id
1 'polypeptide(L)'
;MTTTIASSKKTRGGKSPLLLVAIVLVLAVLAAMLPTLLQQQPTHSIPLPGGRGNVSVHYNPHAFQGHPEAPLVRLGCESGPEMIFKHRGEDKFAFLCFTEKGWGIMIVQKIKGVWEEINSFIPKDGTKEAVRRYLDGFATPFKGLLP
;
A
#
# COMPACT_ATOMS: atom_id res chain seq x y z
N MET A 1 -9.54 -79.65 -35.30
CA MET A 1 -10.15 -78.31 -35.44
C MET A 1 -9.31 -77.35 -34.63
N THR A 2 -8.72 -76.36 -35.30
CA THR A 2 -7.72 -75.43 -34.75
C THR A 2 -8.43 -74.17 -34.28
N THR A 3 -8.29 -73.81 -33.01
CA THR A 3 -8.78 -72.53 -32.47
C THR A 3 -7.63 -71.53 -32.32
N THR A 4 -7.74 -70.44 -33.06
CA THR A 4 -6.83 -69.28 -33.07
C THR A 4 -7.04 -68.44 -31.80
N ILE A 5 -5.98 -68.14 -31.06
CA ILE A 5 -6.00 -67.14 -29.97
C ILE A 5 -5.44 -65.83 -30.53
N ALA A 6 -6.31 -64.82 -30.66
CA ALA A 6 -5.90 -63.46 -30.99
C ALA A 6 -5.37 -62.74 -29.74
N SER A 7 -4.14 -62.24 -29.82
CA SER A 7 -3.50 -61.43 -28.77
C SER A 7 -3.93 -59.97 -28.93
N SER A 8 -4.69 -59.45 -27.95
CA SER A 8 -5.07 -58.04 -27.86
C SER A 8 -3.94 -57.22 -27.24
N LYS A 9 -3.26 -56.43 -28.08
CA LYS A 9 -2.16 -55.54 -27.67
C LYS A 9 -2.75 -54.23 -27.15
N LYS A 10 -2.77 -54.07 -25.82
CA LYS A 10 -3.17 -52.86 -25.10
C LYS A 10 -2.18 -51.72 -25.39
N THR A 11 -2.59 -50.76 -26.19
CA THR A 11 -1.86 -49.52 -26.50
C THR A 11 -1.72 -48.66 -25.23
N ARG A 12 -0.48 -48.47 -24.77
CA ARG A 12 -0.13 -47.50 -23.72
C ARG A 12 -0.32 -46.10 -24.30
N GLY A 13 -1.26 -45.33 -23.73
CA GLY A 13 -1.52 -43.94 -24.09
C GLY A 13 -0.28 -43.08 -23.89
N GLY A 14 0.30 -42.61 -24.98
CA GLY A 14 1.31 -41.57 -24.99
C GLY A 14 0.70 -40.27 -24.48
N LYS A 15 1.35 -39.63 -23.50
CA LYS A 15 1.01 -38.27 -23.09
C LYS A 15 1.16 -37.37 -24.32
N SER A 16 0.04 -36.92 -24.89
CA SER A 16 0.02 -36.13 -26.12
C SER A 16 0.89 -34.88 -25.96
N PRO A 17 1.75 -34.54 -26.95
CA PRO A 17 2.61 -33.35 -26.90
C PRO A 17 1.81 -32.04 -26.71
N LEU A 18 0.53 -32.04 -27.10
CA LEU A 18 -0.44 -31.00 -26.82
C LEU A 18 -0.62 -30.68 -25.33
N LEU A 19 -0.56 -31.68 -24.44
CA LEU A 19 -0.70 -31.46 -22.99
C LEU A 19 0.51 -30.69 -22.43
N LEU A 20 1.71 -31.01 -22.92
CA LEU A 20 2.95 -30.32 -22.54
C LEU A 20 2.94 -28.87 -23.03
N VAL A 21 2.50 -28.63 -24.27
CA VAL A 21 2.39 -27.27 -24.83
C VAL A 21 1.38 -26.45 -24.03
N ALA A 22 0.22 -27.01 -23.68
CA ALA A 22 -0.78 -26.32 -22.88
C ALA A 22 -0.26 -25.93 -21.48
N ILE A 23 0.48 -26.82 -20.81
CA ILE A 23 1.08 -26.53 -19.50
C ILE A 23 2.11 -25.40 -19.59
N VAL A 24 2.98 -25.42 -20.60
CA VAL A 24 3.98 -24.37 -20.83
C VAL A 24 3.31 -23.02 -21.09
N LEU A 25 2.23 -23.01 -21.88
CA LEU A 25 1.46 -21.80 -22.16
C LEU A 25 0.80 -21.22 -20.90
N VAL A 26 0.21 -22.08 -20.06
CA VAL A 26 -0.40 -21.65 -18.78
C VAL A 26 0.66 -21.08 -17.83
N LEU A 27 1.83 -21.73 -17.73
CA LEU A 27 2.94 -21.23 -16.91
C LEU A 27 3.49 -19.90 -17.41
N ALA A 28 3.61 -19.72 -18.74
CA ALA A 28 4.04 -18.47 -19.34
C ALA A 28 3.04 -17.33 -19.08
N VAL A 29 1.74 -17.61 -19.16
CA VAL A 29 0.69 -16.64 -18.82
C VAL A 29 0.71 -16.30 -17.32
N LEU A 30 0.86 -17.29 -16.44
CA LEU A 30 0.99 -17.05 -15.00
C LEU A 30 2.23 -16.19 -14.68
N ALA A 31 3.38 -16.51 -15.29
CA ALA A 31 4.62 -15.77 -15.12
C ALA A 31 4.51 -14.33 -15.65
N ALA A 32 3.74 -14.09 -16.71
CA ALA A 32 3.45 -12.75 -17.22
C ALA A 32 2.47 -11.95 -16.35
N MET A 33 1.64 -12.63 -15.53
CA MET A 33 0.70 -12.00 -14.60
C MET A 33 1.27 -11.75 -13.19
N LEU A 34 2.38 -12.41 -12.82
CA LEU A 34 3.05 -12.15 -11.54
C LEU A 34 3.54 -10.69 -11.35
N PRO A 35 4.13 -10.03 -12.37
CA PRO A 35 4.57 -8.64 -12.24
C PRO A 35 3.43 -7.64 -12.08
N THR A 36 2.25 -7.91 -12.66
CA THR A 36 1.06 -7.05 -12.51
C THR A 36 0.39 -7.22 -11.14
N LEU A 37 0.53 -8.39 -10.49
CA LEU A 37 0.09 -8.63 -9.11
C LEU A 37 1.05 -8.06 -8.06
N LEU A 38 2.34 -7.86 -8.40
CA LEU A 38 3.25 -6.97 -7.67
C LEU A 38 2.91 -5.51 -8.00
N GLN A 39 1.65 -5.16 -7.79
CA GLN A 39 1.11 -3.83 -7.90
C GLN A 39 1.95 -2.94 -6.99
N GLN A 40 2.76 -2.05 -7.59
CA GLN A 40 3.45 -0.99 -6.87
C GLN A 40 2.39 -0.33 -5.97
N GLN A 41 2.60 -0.37 -4.66
CA GLN A 41 1.72 0.33 -3.74
C GLN A 41 1.61 1.77 -4.23
N PRO A 42 0.39 2.34 -4.33
CA PRO A 42 0.24 3.69 -4.81
C PRO A 42 1.11 4.63 -3.98
N THR A 43 1.97 5.39 -4.66
CA THR A 43 2.85 6.37 -4.04
C THR A 43 2.32 7.75 -4.34
N HIS A 44 2.20 8.59 -3.31
CA HIS A 44 1.66 9.94 -3.47
C HIS A 44 2.73 10.97 -3.13
N SER A 45 2.86 11.95 -4.02
CA SER A 45 3.76 13.08 -3.85
C SER A 45 3.05 14.14 -3.03
N ILE A 46 3.35 14.21 -1.74
CA ILE A 46 2.76 15.16 -0.80
C ILE A 46 3.60 16.44 -0.78
N PRO A 47 3.04 17.61 -1.14
CA PRO A 47 3.78 18.87 -1.08
C PRO A 47 4.03 19.26 0.37
N LEU A 48 5.26 19.62 0.71
CA LEU A 48 5.64 20.01 2.07
C LEU A 48 5.30 21.49 2.32
N PRO A 49 4.76 21.83 3.52
CA PRO A 49 4.34 23.19 3.82
C PRO A 49 5.51 24.17 3.70
N GLY A 50 5.27 25.37 3.17
CA GLY A 50 6.28 26.40 2.99
C GLY A 50 7.22 26.19 1.79
N GLY A 51 6.78 25.45 0.77
CA GLY A 51 7.53 25.29 -0.49
C GLY A 51 8.77 24.41 -0.39
N ARG A 52 8.82 23.51 0.60
CA ARG A 52 9.99 22.65 0.90
C ARG A 52 10.14 21.44 -0.05
N GLY A 53 9.50 21.47 -1.21
CA GLY A 53 9.44 20.35 -2.15
C GLY A 53 8.31 19.38 -1.83
N ASN A 54 8.44 18.13 -2.30
CA ASN A 54 7.46 17.07 -2.10
C ASN A 54 8.10 15.85 -1.43
N VAL A 55 7.29 15.05 -0.73
CA VAL A 55 7.66 13.74 -0.21
C VAL A 55 6.81 12.66 -0.85
N SER A 56 7.44 11.62 -1.38
CA SER A 56 6.73 10.44 -1.90
C SER A 56 6.42 9.49 -0.76
N VAL A 57 5.13 9.27 -0.47
CA VAL A 57 4.65 8.37 0.58
C VAL A 57 3.94 7.17 -0.03
N HIS A 58 4.33 5.98 0.36
CA HIS A 58 3.70 4.72 -0.03
C HIS A 58 2.48 4.44 0.85
N TYR A 59 1.38 4.05 0.20
CA TYR A 59 0.17 3.66 0.91
C TYR A 59 0.25 2.29 1.55
N ASN A 60 -0.23 2.25 2.78
CA ASN A 60 -0.38 1.02 3.53
C ASN A 60 -1.87 0.64 3.64
N PRO A 61 -2.26 -0.54 3.13
CA PRO A 61 -3.63 -1.05 3.26
C PRO A 61 -4.06 -1.26 4.73
N HIS A 62 -3.13 -1.53 5.64
CA HIS A 62 -3.45 -1.79 7.04
C HIS A 62 -4.01 -0.56 7.77
N ALA A 63 -3.68 0.65 7.32
CA ALA A 63 -4.26 1.87 7.88
C ALA A 63 -5.80 1.92 7.70
N PHE A 64 -6.34 1.37 6.61
CA PHE A 64 -7.78 1.32 6.36
C PHE A 64 -8.53 0.37 7.29
N GLN A 65 -7.89 -0.74 7.70
CA GLN A 65 -8.54 -1.79 8.49
C GLN A 65 -8.97 -1.28 9.88
N GLY A 66 -8.26 -0.28 10.42
CA GLY A 66 -8.63 0.39 11.67
C GLY A 66 -9.41 1.70 11.49
N HIS A 67 -9.30 2.34 10.32
CA HIS A 67 -9.79 3.70 10.08
C HIS A 67 -10.43 3.84 8.70
N PRO A 68 -11.78 3.68 8.59
CA PRO A 68 -12.48 3.80 7.31
C PRO A 68 -12.34 5.19 6.67
N GLU A 69 -12.01 6.22 7.45
CA GLU A 69 -11.74 7.58 7.00
C GLU A 69 -10.33 7.82 6.45
N ALA A 70 -9.42 6.83 6.54
CA ALA A 70 -8.06 6.94 6.01
C ALA A 70 -7.96 7.42 4.55
N PRO A 71 -8.80 6.98 3.58
CA PRO A 71 -8.71 7.46 2.20
C PRO A 71 -8.99 8.97 2.10
N LEU A 72 -9.90 9.46 2.93
CA LEU A 72 -10.26 10.88 2.95
C LEU A 72 -9.12 11.73 3.52
N VAL A 73 -8.46 11.25 4.58
CA VAL A 73 -7.29 11.93 5.16
C VAL A 73 -6.14 12.00 4.16
N ARG A 74 -5.92 10.93 3.40
CA ARG A 74 -4.92 10.89 2.31
C ARG A 74 -5.17 11.97 1.28
N LEU A 75 -6.39 12.04 0.77
CA LEU A 75 -6.79 13.06 -0.20
C LEU A 75 -6.57 14.48 0.34
N GLY A 76 -6.87 14.71 1.62
CA GLY A 76 -6.57 15.98 2.29
C GLY A 76 -5.07 16.30 2.31
N CYS A 77 -4.22 15.30 2.58
CA CYS A 77 -2.77 15.50 2.63
C CYS A 77 -2.14 15.69 1.25
N GLU A 78 -2.71 15.13 0.18
CA GLU A 78 -2.24 15.36 -1.20
C GLU A 78 -2.30 16.84 -1.61
N SER A 79 -3.24 17.59 -1.03
CA SER A 79 -3.34 19.05 -1.22
C SER A 79 -2.24 19.83 -0.48
N GLY A 80 -1.47 19.16 0.37
CA GLY A 80 -0.45 19.74 1.24
C GLY A 80 -0.93 19.81 2.69
N PRO A 81 -0.19 19.20 3.64
CA PRO A 81 -0.52 19.34 5.04
C PRO A 81 -0.29 20.77 5.49
N GLU A 82 -1.11 21.24 6.42
CA GLU A 82 -0.93 22.57 7.01
C GLU A 82 0.35 22.61 7.85
N MET A 83 0.57 21.53 8.62
CA MET A 83 1.69 21.42 9.53
C MET A 83 2.19 19.98 9.56
N ILE A 84 3.48 19.85 9.83
CA ILE A 84 4.13 18.57 10.07
C ILE A 84 4.58 18.55 11.51
N PHE A 85 4.45 17.41 12.17
CA PHE A 85 4.90 17.16 13.52
C PHE A 85 5.88 15.99 13.52
N LYS A 86 6.92 16.07 14.34
CA LYS A 86 7.87 14.97 14.56
C LYS A 86 7.56 14.29 15.89
N HIS A 87 7.49 12.96 15.90
CA HIS A 87 7.32 12.17 17.12
C HIS A 87 8.53 12.34 18.06
N ARG A 88 8.32 12.42 19.38
CA ARG A 88 9.37 12.78 20.37
C ARG A 88 10.41 11.68 20.64
N GLY A 89 10.15 10.45 20.23
CA GLY A 89 11.04 9.31 20.49
C GLY A 89 11.14 8.30 19.35
N GLU A 90 10.53 8.59 18.20
CA GLU A 90 10.51 7.66 17.05
C GLU A 90 10.75 8.45 15.77
N ASP A 91 11.27 7.81 14.74
CA ASP A 91 11.45 8.42 13.41
C ASP A 91 10.14 8.40 12.61
N LYS A 92 9.11 9.01 13.21
CA LYS A 92 7.77 9.13 12.66
C LYS A 92 7.39 10.60 12.54
N PHE A 93 6.66 10.90 11.48
CA PHE A 93 6.13 12.24 11.23
C PHE A 93 4.61 12.16 11.09
N ALA A 94 3.92 13.13 11.66
CA ALA A 94 2.48 13.28 11.52
C ALA A 94 2.16 14.52 10.69
N PHE A 95 1.40 14.34 9.62
CA PHE A 95 0.95 15.37 8.72
C PHE A 95 -0.47 15.77 9.12
N LEU A 96 -0.66 17.03 9.49
CA LEU A 96 -1.98 17.58 9.81
C LEU A 96 -2.64 18.06 8.52
N CYS A 97 -3.77 17.46 8.16
CA CYS A 97 -4.41 17.67 6.88
C CYS A 97 -5.89 18.05 7.06
N PHE A 98 -6.37 18.97 6.23
CA PHE A 98 -7.78 19.33 6.20
C PHE A 98 -8.53 18.44 5.22
N THR A 99 -9.74 18.02 5.59
CA THR A 99 -10.61 17.16 4.79
C THR A 99 -12.03 17.72 4.80
N GLU A 100 -12.91 17.19 3.95
CA GLU A 100 -14.33 17.57 3.95
C GLU A 100 -15.06 17.25 5.27
N LYS A 101 -14.54 16.31 6.08
CA LYS A 101 -15.11 15.90 7.38
C LYS A 101 -14.42 16.54 8.58
N GLY A 102 -13.45 17.42 8.35
CA GLY A 102 -12.65 18.06 9.40
C GLY A 102 -11.16 17.77 9.28
N TRP A 103 -10.45 17.87 10.38
CA TRP A 103 -9.01 17.74 10.47
C TRP A 103 -8.59 16.29 10.75
N GLY A 104 -7.71 15.76 9.93
CA GLY A 104 -7.14 14.42 10.06
C GLY A 104 -5.63 14.44 10.22
N ILE A 105 -5.07 13.29 10.58
CA ILE A 105 -3.64 13.08 10.64
C ILE A 105 -3.23 11.88 9.80
N MET A 106 -2.16 12.04 9.02
CA MET A 106 -1.44 10.94 8.40
C MET A 106 -0.11 10.77 9.12
N ILE A 107 0.14 9.59 9.66
CA ILE A 107 1.39 9.22 10.32
C ILE A 107 2.22 8.43 9.32
N VAL A 108 3.44 8.91 9.07
CA VAL A 108 4.39 8.29 8.16
C VAL A 108 5.68 7.92 8.88
N GLN A 109 6.35 6.87 8.39
CA GLN A 109 7.63 6.40 8.89
C GLN A 109 8.53 5.99 7.73
N LYS A 110 9.84 6.20 7.85
CA LYS A 110 10.81 5.71 6.87
C LYS A 110 11.11 4.23 7.11
N ILE A 111 10.64 3.35 6.22
CA ILE A 111 10.89 1.91 6.24
C ILE A 111 11.76 1.57 5.04
N LYS A 112 12.96 1.02 5.28
CA LYS A 112 13.94 0.66 4.23
C LYS A 112 14.23 1.80 3.24
N GLY A 113 14.26 3.04 3.72
CA GLY A 113 14.55 4.23 2.92
C GLY A 113 13.34 4.85 2.22
N VAL A 114 12.16 4.24 2.33
CA VAL A 114 10.91 4.70 1.72
C VAL A 114 9.99 5.24 2.81
N TRP A 115 9.33 6.37 2.57
CA TRP A 115 8.28 6.86 3.47
C TRP A 115 7.02 6.03 3.27
N GLU A 116 6.58 5.35 4.32
CA GLU A 116 5.36 4.56 4.33
C GLU A 116 4.35 5.19 5.28
N GLU A 117 3.09 5.20 4.86
CA GLU A 117 1.97 5.49 5.73
C GLU A 117 1.83 4.37 6.77
N ILE A 118 1.85 4.71 8.05
CA ILE A 118 1.62 3.76 9.14
C ILE A 118 0.18 3.81 9.59
N ASN A 119 -0.40 5.00 9.65
CA ASN A 119 -1.80 5.18 10.03
C ASN A 119 -2.35 6.51 9.48
N SER A 120 -3.64 6.57 9.16
CA SER A 120 -4.32 7.80 8.77
C SER A 120 -5.74 7.82 9.31
N PHE A 121 -6.11 8.88 10.04
CA PHE A 121 -7.41 8.93 10.70
C PHE A 121 -7.82 10.33 11.14
N ILE A 122 -9.09 10.47 11.55
CA ILE A 122 -9.64 11.70 12.14
C ILE A 122 -9.75 11.50 13.65
N PRO A 123 -8.86 12.08 14.47
CA PRO A 123 -8.94 11.91 15.91
C PRO A 123 -10.13 12.68 16.51
N LYS A 124 -10.86 12.02 17.42
CA LYS A 124 -11.95 12.59 18.22
C LYS A 124 -13.08 13.15 17.34
N ASP A 125 -13.37 14.46 17.44
CA ASP A 125 -14.44 15.14 16.71
C ASP A 125 -13.95 15.80 15.41
N GLY A 126 -12.68 15.61 15.03
CA GLY A 126 -12.11 16.21 13.83
C GLY A 126 -11.94 17.73 13.88
N THR A 127 -12.09 18.36 15.05
CA THR A 127 -11.73 19.77 15.21
C THR A 127 -10.21 19.93 15.22
N LYS A 128 -9.72 21.07 14.73
CA LYS A 128 -8.29 21.36 14.66
C LYS A 128 -7.64 21.31 16.04
N GLU A 129 -8.36 21.80 17.04
CA GLU A 129 -7.95 21.84 18.44
C GLU A 129 -7.85 20.44 19.03
N ALA A 130 -8.82 19.56 18.74
CA ALA A 130 -8.78 18.18 19.21
C ALA A 130 -7.62 17.40 18.61
N VAL A 131 -7.34 17.61 17.31
CA VAL A 131 -6.21 16.99 16.62
C VAL A 131 -4.87 17.52 17.13
N ARG A 132 -4.74 18.83 17.33
CA ARG A 132 -3.54 19.43 17.94
C ARG A 132 -3.30 18.86 19.34
N ARG A 133 -4.33 18.80 20.19
CA ARG A 133 -4.22 18.22 21.53
C ARG A 133 -3.82 16.74 21.50
N TYR A 134 -4.28 15.99 20.51
CA TYR A 134 -3.85 14.61 20.31
C TYR A 134 -2.35 14.53 19.98
N LEU A 135 -1.89 15.35 19.03
CA LEU A 135 -0.48 15.41 18.62
C LEU A 135 0.45 15.91 19.74
N ASP A 136 0.02 16.88 20.54
CA ASP A 136 0.80 17.44 21.65
C ASP A 136 1.17 16.39 22.71
N GLY A 137 0.41 15.28 22.78
CA GLY A 137 0.72 14.15 23.65
C GLY A 137 2.03 13.45 23.32
N PHE A 138 2.47 13.43 22.05
CA PHE A 138 3.60 12.60 21.61
C PHE A 138 4.51 13.23 20.55
N ALA A 139 4.15 14.38 19.98
CA ALA A 139 4.86 15.01 18.87
C ALA A 139 5.08 16.51 19.10
N THR A 140 5.94 17.11 18.28
CA THR A 140 6.21 18.56 18.27
C THR A 140 6.20 19.10 16.86
N PRO A 141 5.78 20.35 16.61
CA PRO A 141 5.84 20.96 15.29
C PRO A 141 7.23 20.85 14.65
N PHE A 142 7.28 20.49 13.37
CA PHE A 142 8.50 20.26 12.62
C PHE A 142 8.62 21.24 11.45
N LYS A 143 9.71 22.02 11.46
CA LYS A 143 9.99 23.06 10.45
C LYS A 143 11.14 22.71 9.50
N GLY A 144 11.81 21.57 9.69
CA GLY A 144 12.94 21.13 8.86
C GLY A 144 12.52 20.47 7.55
N LEU A 145 13.48 20.03 6.75
CA LEU A 145 13.22 19.11 5.64
C LEU A 145 13.03 17.70 6.19
N LEU A 146 12.10 16.92 5.62
CA LEU A 146 12.01 15.51 5.99
C LEU A 146 13.32 14.79 5.58
N PRO A 147 13.90 13.96 6.46
CA PRO A 147 15.20 13.31 6.22
C PRO A 147 15.15 12.16 5.20
#